data_AF-D2QCJ7-F1
#
_entry.id   AF-D2QCJ7-F1
#
_cell.length_a   1.000
_cell.length_b   1.000
_cell.length_c   1.000
_cell.angle_alpha   90.00
_cell.angle_beta   90.00
_cell.angle_gamma   90.00
#
_symmetry.space_group_name_H-M   'P 1'
#
loop_
_entity.id
_entity.type
_entity.pdbx_description
1 polymer ?
#
loop_
_entity_poly.entity_id
_entity_poly.type
_entity_poly.pdbx_seq_one_letter_code
_entity_poly.pdbx_strand_id
1 'polypeptide(L)'
;MTWKQKVIDDQYGGNAEQFETAFAEAVTEGNLQAVHWDDLIVDATTLTHVKNAGRELIKINLGYLPPNDVMMPYEPYLRALIQNYWNHSMAEDEFLEQLDDHLKLIRNADMKHNTCQTYDPAIINKYHKTFVPYGYAVRSRLANFLGYVPQLEHSLIAEMWMRDIMSDETYRLPDEIAPDDMRALTLIKYREVLLADGQQAADASPLLG
;
A
#
# COMPACT_ATOMS: atom_id res chain seq x y z
N MET A 1 -16.13 22.38 -30.55
CA MET A 1 -15.76 21.05 -30.02
C MET A 1 -15.36 21.27 -28.57
N THR A 2 -16.02 20.61 -27.61
CA THR A 2 -15.68 20.76 -26.18
C THR A 2 -14.39 20.02 -25.86
N TRP A 3 -13.66 20.43 -24.82
CA TRP A 3 -12.44 19.76 -24.37
C TRP A 3 -12.71 18.28 -24.06
N LYS A 4 -13.87 17.98 -23.46
CA LYS A 4 -14.34 16.63 -23.15
C LYS A 4 -14.50 15.77 -24.41
N GLN A 5 -15.16 16.30 -25.45
CA GLN A 5 -15.34 15.57 -26.70
C GLN A 5 -14.01 15.28 -27.39
N LYS A 6 -13.08 16.24 -27.35
CA LYS A 6 -11.74 16.06 -27.90
C LYS A 6 -10.97 14.93 -27.20
N VAL A 7 -11.05 14.83 -25.87
CA VAL A 7 -10.38 13.75 -25.11
C VAL A 7 -11.02 12.38 -25.40
N ILE A 8 -12.36 12.32 -25.48
CA ILE A 8 -13.08 11.09 -25.84
C ILE A 8 -12.63 10.60 -27.22
N ASP A 9 -12.54 11.50 -28.20
CA ASP A 9 -12.18 11.16 -29.57
C ASP A 9 -10.69 10.79 -29.69
N ASP A 10 -9.79 11.55 -29.05
CA ASP A 10 -8.33 11.38 -29.19
C ASP A 10 -7.76 10.22 -28.34
N GLN A 11 -8.30 9.98 -27.14
CA GLN A 11 -7.73 9.01 -26.18
C GLN A 11 -8.59 7.76 -26.00
N TYR A 12 -9.90 7.87 -26.20
CA TYR A 12 -10.84 6.76 -25.99
C TYR A 12 -11.52 6.32 -27.31
N GLY A 13 -11.03 6.81 -28.46
CA GLY A 13 -11.51 6.40 -29.78
C GLY A 13 -12.99 6.68 -30.03
N GLY A 14 -13.55 7.72 -29.39
CA GLY A 14 -14.98 8.05 -29.45
C GLY A 14 -15.84 7.33 -28.40
N ASN A 15 -15.25 6.46 -27.56
CA ASN A 15 -15.99 5.72 -26.55
C ASN A 15 -16.22 6.56 -25.28
N ALA A 16 -17.34 7.27 -25.26
CA ALA A 16 -17.74 8.12 -24.14
C ALA A 16 -17.94 7.33 -22.83
N GLU A 17 -18.39 6.08 -22.90
CA GLU A 17 -18.68 5.27 -21.72
C GLU A 17 -17.39 4.87 -20.99
N GLN A 18 -16.36 4.45 -21.73
CA GLN A 18 -15.02 4.22 -21.18
C GLN A 18 -14.40 5.49 -20.58
N PHE A 19 -14.61 6.65 -21.19
CA PHE A 19 -14.16 7.92 -20.63
C PHE A 19 -14.85 8.23 -19.30
N GLU A 20 -16.17 8.05 -19.18
CA GLU A 20 -16.88 8.32 -17.92
C GLU A 20 -16.41 7.37 -16.81
N THR A 21 -16.16 6.10 -17.11
CA THR A 21 -15.62 5.14 -16.12
C THR A 21 -14.22 5.55 -15.65
N ALA A 22 -13.30 5.81 -16.60
CA ALA A 22 -11.93 6.22 -16.27
C ALA A 22 -11.90 7.59 -15.55
N PHE A 23 -12.78 8.51 -15.93
CA PHE A 23 -12.91 9.82 -15.28
C PHE A 23 -13.48 9.68 -13.85
N ALA A 24 -14.49 8.83 -13.64
CA ALA A 24 -15.02 8.55 -12.32
C ALA A 24 -13.97 7.89 -11.42
N GLU A 25 -13.17 6.96 -11.96
CA GLU A 25 -12.01 6.37 -11.25
C GLU A 25 -10.97 7.44 -10.90
N ALA A 26 -10.57 8.28 -11.85
CA ALA A 26 -9.60 9.36 -11.62
C ALA A 26 -10.09 10.43 -10.65
N VAL A 27 -11.39 10.77 -10.66
CA VAL A 27 -12.00 11.67 -9.67
C VAL A 27 -12.05 11.00 -8.30
N THR A 28 -12.36 9.71 -8.23
CA THR A 28 -12.33 8.95 -6.98
C THR A 28 -10.91 8.87 -6.43
N GLU A 29 -9.92 8.67 -7.30
CA GLU A 29 -8.49 8.67 -6.96
C GLU A 29 -8.02 10.05 -6.48
N GLY A 30 -8.39 11.12 -7.19
CA GLY A 30 -8.12 12.49 -6.79
C GLY A 30 -8.77 12.85 -5.45
N ASN A 31 -9.97 12.32 -5.18
CA ASN A 31 -10.66 12.52 -3.90
C ASN A 31 -10.08 11.65 -2.76
N LEU A 32 -9.55 10.46 -3.06
CA LEU A 32 -8.83 9.62 -2.09
C LEU A 32 -7.51 10.27 -1.65
N GLN A 33 -6.88 11.01 -2.56
CA GLN A 33 -5.67 11.80 -2.27
C GLN A 33 -6.00 13.23 -1.77
N ALA A 34 -7.27 13.65 -1.82
CA ALA A 34 -7.69 14.95 -1.37
C ALA A 34 -7.78 14.96 0.17
N VAL A 35 -6.68 15.32 0.81
CA VAL A 35 -6.66 15.66 2.22
C VAL A 35 -7.14 17.10 2.38
N HIS A 36 -8.15 17.34 3.22
CA HIS A 36 -8.55 18.71 3.56
C HIS A 36 -7.42 19.41 4.35
N TRP A 37 -7.13 20.67 4.01
CA TRP A 37 -6.10 21.44 4.70
C TRP A 37 -6.30 21.54 6.21
N ASP A 38 -7.56 21.53 6.67
CA ASP A 38 -7.89 21.53 8.08
C ASP A 38 -7.47 20.22 8.78
N ASP A 39 -7.60 19.08 8.10
CA ASP A 39 -7.15 17.77 8.61
C ASP A 39 -5.62 17.73 8.76
N LEU A 40 -4.89 18.34 7.82
CA LEU A 40 -3.43 18.49 7.92
C LEU A 40 -3.02 19.34 9.12
N ILE A 41 -3.74 20.42 9.39
CA ILE A 41 -3.45 21.32 10.52
C ILE A 41 -3.74 20.60 11.84
N VAL A 42 -4.88 19.90 11.96
CA VAL A 42 -5.25 19.14 13.15
C VAL A 42 -4.26 17.99 13.39
N ASP A 43 -3.88 17.26 12.34
CA ASP A 43 -2.88 16.19 12.40
C ASP A 43 -1.50 16.72 12.81
N ALA A 44 -1.10 17.90 12.35
CA ALA A 44 0.20 18.49 12.69
C ALA A 44 0.28 19.04 14.12
N THR A 45 -0.85 19.41 14.73
CA THR A 45 -0.87 20.18 15.98
C THR A 45 -1.39 19.41 17.20
N THR A 46 -2.21 18.38 16.99
CA THR A 46 -2.88 17.67 18.09
C THR A 46 -2.05 16.49 18.57
N LEU A 47 -1.71 16.46 19.87
CA LEU A 47 -1.15 15.28 20.55
C LEU A 47 0.01 14.60 19.79
N THR A 48 0.98 15.38 19.33
CA THR A 48 2.06 14.93 18.44
C THR A 48 2.92 13.79 19.00
N HIS A 49 3.03 13.67 20.32
CA HIS A 49 3.69 12.54 20.98
C HIS A 49 2.92 11.22 20.79
N VAL A 50 1.58 11.27 20.81
CA VAL A 50 0.70 10.11 20.56
C VAL A 50 0.76 9.72 19.08
N LYS A 51 0.80 10.70 18.17
CA LYS A 51 1.04 10.46 16.74
C LYS A 51 2.32 9.66 16.52
N ASN A 52 3.42 10.09 17.13
CA ASN A 52 4.70 9.42 16.98
C ASN A 52 4.65 7.99 17.54
N ALA A 53 4.00 7.79 18.70
CA ALA A 53 3.75 6.45 19.23
C ALA A 53 2.93 5.59 18.25
N GLY A 54 1.87 6.14 17.64
CA GLY A 54 1.07 5.45 16.62
C GLY A 54 1.89 5.04 15.39
N ARG A 55 2.77 5.91 14.91
CA ARG A 55 3.68 5.60 13.79
C ARG A 55 4.65 4.49 14.13
N GLU A 56 5.20 4.48 15.35
CA GLU A 56 6.06 3.39 15.80
C GLU A 56 5.29 2.07 15.94
N LEU A 57 4.04 2.10 16.44
CA LEU A 57 3.19 0.90 16.47
C LEU A 57 2.93 0.36 15.07
N ILE A 58 2.60 1.23 14.10
CA ILE A 58 2.43 0.82 12.69
C ILE A 58 3.72 0.16 12.18
N LYS A 59 4.87 0.80 12.40
CA LYS A 59 6.16 0.31 11.92
C LYS A 59 6.54 -1.04 12.52
N ILE A 60 6.29 -1.23 13.83
CA ILE A 60 6.58 -2.49 14.52
C ILE A 60 5.72 -3.62 13.95
N ASN A 61 4.41 -3.39 13.81
CA ASN A 61 3.45 -4.44 13.44
C ASN A 61 3.37 -4.72 11.93
N LEU A 62 3.70 -3.74 11.07
CA LEU A 62 3.77 -3.95 9.62
C LEU A 62 5.19 -4.26 9.13
N GLY A 63 6.22 -3.95 9.93
CA GLY A 63 7.63 -3.99 9.51
C GLY A 63 8.04 -2.83 8.59
N TYR A 64 7.11 -1.94 8.24
CA TYR A 64 7.33 -0.75 7.42
C TYR A 64 6.36 0.36 7.78
N LEU A 65 6.62 1.58 7.29
CA LEU A 65 5.73 2.72 7.50
C LEU A 65 5.06 3.09 6.17
N PRO A 66 3.73 2.91 6.03
CA PRO A 66 3.02 3.32 4.83
C PRO A 66 3.14 4.83 4.55
N PRO A 67 2.81 5.28 3.33
CA PRO A 67 2.74 6.69 2.99
C PRO A 67 1.77 7.48 3.88
N ASN A 68 2.03 8.78 4.08
CA ASN A 68 1.22 9.61 4.98
C ASN A 68 -0.25 9.73 4.51
N ASP A 69 -0.48 9.83 3.20
CA ASP A 69 -1.81 9.85 2.59
C ASP A 69 -2.60 8.57 2.87
N VAL A 70 -1.93 7.42 2.98
CA VAL A 70 -2.56 6.17 3.40
C VAL A 70 -2.88 6.15 4.88
N MET A 71 -1.97 6.63 5.75
CA MET A 71 -2.15 6.54 7.20
C MET A 71 -3.10 7.59 7.77
N MET A 72 -3.14 8.78 7.18
CA MET A 72 -3.80 9.95 7.76
C MET A 72 -5.30 9.76 8.06
N PRO A 73 -6.10 9.10 7.21
CA PRO A 73 -7.50 8.83 7.52
C PRO A 73 -7.71 7.97 8.77
N TYR A 74 -6.71 7.16 9.14
CA TYR A 74 -6.77 6.19 10.24
C TYR A 74 -6.11 6.70 11.53
N GLU A 75 -5.38 7.81 11.44
CA GLU A 75 -4.54 8.35 12.50
C GLU A 75 -5.33 8.83 13.74
N PRO A 76 -6.51 9.49 13.62
CA PRO A 76 -7.28 9.92 14.79
C PRO A 76 -7.73 8.77 15.68
N TYR A 77 -8.10 7.63 15.09
CA TYR A 77 -8.50 6.45 15.85
C TYR A 77 -7.32 5.84 16.60
N LEU A 78 -6.15 5.73 15.96
CA LEU A 78 -4.93 5.27 16.65
C LEU A 78 -4.58 6.15 17.84
N ARG A 79 -4.71 7.48 17.70
CA ARG A 79 -4.49 8.39 18.82
C ARG A 79 -5.44 8.10 19.98
N ALA A 80 -6.73 7.97 19.69
CA ALA A 80 -7.74 7.67 20.70
C ALA A 80 -7.47 6.31 21.38
N LEU A 81 -7.13 5.29 20.59
CA LEU A 81 -6.84 3.94 21.08
C LEU A 81 -5.64 3.94 22.05
N ILE A 82 -4.53 4.58 21.66
CA ILE A 82 -3.33 4.72 22.50
C ILE A 82 -3.65 5.49 23.79
N GLN A 83 -4.39 6.59 23.69
CA GLN A 83 -4.75 7.38 24.88
C GLN A 83 -5.64 6.60 25.85
N ASN A 84 -6.61 5.84 25.34
CA ASN A 84 -7.46 5.00 26.19
C ASN A 84 -6.65 3.96 26.95
N TYR A 85 -5.67 3.33 26.28
CA TYR A 85 -4.77 2.37 26.92
C TYR A 85 -3.86 3.03 27.97
N TRP A 86 -3.21 4.15 27.63
CA TRP A 86 -2.32 4.87 28.54
C TRP A 86 -3.04 5.42 29.77
N ASN A 87 -4.33 5.76 29.65
CA ASN A 87 -5.17 6.20 30.77
C ASN A 87 -5.79 5.03 31.57
N HIS A 88 -5.42 3.78 31.25
CA HIS A 88 -5.95 2.57 31.88
C HIS A 88 -7.48 2.42 31.76
N SER A 89 -8.07 3.00 30.71
CA SER A 89 -9.49 2.90 30.39
C SER A 89 -9.81 1.67 29.51
N MET A 90 -8.78 0.92 29.11
CA MET A 90 -8.86 -0.25 28.23
C MET A 90 -7.86 -1.31 28.71
N ALA A 91 -8.25 -2.59 28.65
CA ALA A 91 -7.35 -3.70 28.99
C ALA A 91 -6.30 -3.91 27.88
N GLU A 92 -5.14 -4.49 28.23
CA GLU A 92 -4.06 -4.73 27.27
C GLU A 92 -4.50 -5.65 26.12
N ASP A 93 -5.18 -6.77 26.42
CA ASP A 93 -5.66 -7.70 25.39
C ASP A 93 -6.61 -7.01 24.40
N GLU A 94 -7.54 -6.18 24.91
CA GLU A 94 -8.48 -5.41 24.09
C GLU A 94 -7.76 -4.36 23.23
N PHE A 95 -6.72 -3.71 23.78
CA PHE A 95 -5.89 -2.77 23.04
C PHE A 95 -5.17 -3.46 21.88
N LEU A 96 -4.56 -4.62 22.13
CA LEU A 96 -3.82 -5.36 21.11
C LEU A 96 -4.73 -5.88 19.99
N GLU A 97 -5.93 -6.36 20.33
CA GLU A 97 -6.93 -6.80 19.35
C GLU A 97 -7.39 -5.64 18.46
N GLN A 98 -7.80 -4.51 19.06
CA GLN A 98 -8.23 -3.33 18.30
C GLN A 98 -7.09 -2.72 17.48
N LEU A 99 -5.85 -2.79 17.99
CA LEU A 99 -4.68 -2.33 17.26
C LEU A 99 -4.44 -3.19 16.02
N ASP A 100 -4.43 -4.52 16.14
CA ASP A 100 -4.22 -5.43 15.02
C ASP A 100 -5.26 -5.23 13.91
N ASP A 101 -6.54 -5.17 14.29
CA ASP A 101 -7.63 -4.94 13.33
C ASP A 101 -7.53 -3.58 12.63
N HIS A 102 -7.17 -2.54 13.37
CA HIS A 102 -7.01 -1.21 12.78
C HIS A 102 -5.78 -1.11 11.87
N LEU A 103 -4.70 -1.80 12.21
CA LEU A 103 -3.51 -1.88 11.38
C LEU A 103 -3.75 -2.67 10.08
N LYS A 104 -4.61 -3.70 10.10
CA LYS A 104 -5.08 -4.36 8.86
C LYS A 104 -5.79 -3.37 7.94
N LEU A 105 -6.60 -2.45 8.46
CA LEU A 105 -7.25 -1.41 7.64
C LEU A 105 -6.22 -0.53 6.93
N ILE A 106 -5.17 -0.10 7.65
CA ILE A 106 -4.07 0.70 7.08
C ILE A 106 -3.33 -0.09 6.00
N ARG A 107 -2.97 -1.35 6.27
CA ARG A 107 -2.37 -2.24 5.27
C ARG A 107 -3.26 -2.38 4.03
N ASN A 108 -4.55 -2.63 4.21
CA ASN A 108 -5.49 -2.83 3.10
C ASN A 108 -5.61 -1.56 2.23
N ALA A 109 -5.60 -0.39 2.87
CA ALA A 109 -5.55 0.89 2.16
C ALA A 109 -4.26 1.04 1.33
N ASP A 110 -3.10 0.66 1.89
CA ASP A 110 -1.83 0.64 1.16
C ASP A 110 -1.83 -0.34 -0.03
N MET A 111 -2.53 -1.48 0.11
CA MET A 111 -2.64 -2.51 -0.92
C MET A 111 -3.73 -2.25 -1.97
N LYS A 112 -4.59 -1.25 -1.78
CA LYS A 112 -5.83 -1.05 -2.56
C LYS A 112 -5.62 -1.03 -4.08
N HIS A 113 -4.53 -0.43 -4.55
CA HIS A 113 -4.20 -0.34 -5.99
C HIS A 113 -3.69 -1.65 -6.60
N ASN A 114 -3.46 -2.68 -5.77
CA ASN A 114 -2.90 -3.96 -6.18
C ASN A 114 -3.90 -5.11 -5.97
N THR A 115 -5.20 -4.81 -5.93
CA THR A 115 -6.29 -5.78 -5.75
C THR A 115 -6.80 -6.39 -7.06
N CYS A 116 -6.18 -6.06 -8.20
CA CYS A 116 -6.57 -6.61 -9.49
C CYS A 116 -6.31 -8.13 -9.56
N GLN A 117 -7.31 -8.87 -10.07
CA GLN A 117 -7.21 -10.32 -10.29
C GLN A 117 -6.19 -10.66 -11.39
N THR A 118 -6.16 -9.85 -12.44
CA THR A 118 -5.22 -9.97 -13.55
C THR A 118 -4.58 -8.62 -13.84
N TYR A 119 -3.30 -8.65 -14.20
CA TYR A 119 -2.60 -7.44 -14.59
C TYR A 119 -2.89 -7.06 -16.03
N ASP A 120 -3.01 -5.75 -16.29
CA ASP A 120 -3.07 -5.21 -17.64
C ASP A 120 -1.80 -5.63 -18.42
N PRO A 121 -1.94 -6.15 -19.66
CA PRO A 121 -0.82 -6.40 -20.56
C PRO A 121 0.20 -5.26 -20.67
N ALA A 122 -0.21 -4.00 -20.54
CA ALA A 122 0.69 -2.85 -20.53
C ALA A 122 1.67 -2.88 -19.35
N ILE A 123 1.20 -3.27 -18.15
CA ILE A 123 2.01 -3.41 -16.95
C ILE A 123 3.01 -4.56 -17.12
N ILE A 124 2.56 -5.70 -17.67
CA ILE A 124 3.42 -6.85 -17.96
C ILE A 124 4.51 -6.45 -18.98
N ASN A 125 4.15 -5.70 -20.01
CA ASN A 125 5.11 -5.19 -20.99
C ASN A 125 6.14 -4.24 -20.34
N LYS A 126 5.70 -3.38 -19.42
CA LYS A 126 6.59 -2.51 -18.63
C LYS A 126 7.53 -3.34 -17.76
N TYR A 127 7.04 -4.37 -17.09
CA TYR A 127 7.86 -5.29 -16.28
C TYR A 127 9.01 -5.95 -17.09
N HIS A 128 8.75 -6.31 -18.35
CA HIS A 128 9.78 -6.89 -19.21
C HIS A 128 10.78 -5.87 -19.79
N LYS A 129 10.39 -4.60 -19.90
CA LYS A 129 11.20 -3.55 -20.52
C LYS A 129 12.01 -2.72 -19.52
N THR A 130 11.50 -2.53 -18.30
CA THR A 130 12.09 -1.61 -17.33
C THR A 130 13.01 -2.34 -16.35
N PHE A 131 14.20 -1.77 -16.11
CA PHE A 131 15.14 -2.20 -15.06
C PHE A 131 15.53 -3.69 -15.10
N VAL A 132 15.63 -4.25 -16.32
CA VAL A 132 16.00 -5.65 -16.57
C VAL A 132 17.24 -6.13 -15.80
N PRO A 133 18.34 -5.34 -15.66
CA PRO A 133 19.53 -5.77 -14.94
C PRO A 133 19.27 -6.16 -13.47
N TYR A 134 18.29 -5.53 -12.82
CA TYR A 134 17.97 -5.76 -11.41
C TYR A 134 16.99 -6.92 -11.20
N GLY A 135 16.41 -7.49 -12.27
CA GLY A 135 15.36 -8.50 -12.16
C GLY A 135 15.80 -9.76 -11.41
N TYR A 136 17.01 -10.25 -11.67
CA TYR A 136 17.55 -11.42 -10.96
C TYR A 136 17.84 -11.10 -9.49
N ALA A 137 18.43 -9.93 -9.20
CA ALA A 137 18.78 -9.53 -7.84
C ALA A 137 17.54 -9.39 -6.96
N VAL A 138 16.51 -8.68 -7.45
CA VAL A 138 15.23 -8.49 -6.75
C VAL A 138 14.54 -9.83 -6.52
N ARG A 139 14.42 -10.68 -7.55
CA ARG A 139 13.77 -11.98 -7.40
C ARG A 139 14.50 -12.88 -6.39
N SER A 140 15.84 -12.87 -6.42
CA SER A 140 16.65 -13.65 -5.48
C SER A 140 16.48 -13.15 -4.05
N ARG A 141 16.45 -11.83 -3.85
CA ARG A 141 16.23 -11.20 -2.55
C ARG A 141 14.85 -11.55 -1.97
N LEU A 142 13.78 -11.36 -2.76
CA LEU A 142 12.42 -11.69 -2.34
C LEU A 142 12.26 -13.19 -2.06
N ALA A 143 12.84 -14.05 -2.92
CA ALA A 143 12.78 -15.49 -2.71
C ALA A 143 13.53 -15.95 -1.45
N ASN A 144 14.64 -15.28 -1.10
CA ASN A 144 15.37 -15.56 0.12
C ASN A 144 14.52 -15.26 1.37
N PHE A 145 13.84 -14.12 1.41
CA PHE A 145 13.01 -13.75 2.56
C PHE A 145 11.67 -14.51 2.60
N LEU A 146 11.10 -14.90 1.47
CA LEU A 146 9.89 -15.73 1.41
C LEU A 146 10.15 -17.21 1.69
N GLY A 147 11.37 -17.70 1.44
CA GLY A 147 11.73 -19.12 1.48
C GLY A 147 11.30 -19.91 0.22
N TYR A 148 10.71 -19.24 -0.77
CA TYR A 148 10.32 -19.83 -2.06
C TYR A 148 10.30 -18.77 -3.16
N VAL A 149 10.28 -19.19 -4.41
CA VAL A 149 10.13 -18.27 -5.55
C VAL A 149 8.64 -17.99 -5.76
N PRO A 150 8.16 -16.73 -5.54
CA PRO A 150 6.76 -16.40 -5.74
C PRO A 150 6.36 -16.46 -7.21
N GLN A 151 5.09 -16.76 -7.47
CA GLN A 151 4.56 -16.69 -8.82
C GLN A 151 4.46 -15.23 -9.27
N LEU A 152 4.67 -14.98 -10.57
CA LEU A 152 4.71 -13.62 -11.10
C LEU A 152 3.39 -12.86 -10.87
N GLU A 153 2.25 -13.56 -10.90
CA GLU A 153 0.94 -12.96 -10.61
C GLU A 153 0.83 -12.40 -9.18
N HIS A 154 1.62 -12.91 -8.23
CA HIS A 154 1.69 -12.40 -6.86
C HIS A 154 2.78 -11.34 -6.71
N SER A 155 3.91 -11.47 -7.44
CA SER A 155 5.11 -10.66 -7.22
C SER A 155 5.33 -9.51 -8.19
N LEU A 156 4.56 -9.39 -9.28
CA LEU A 156 4.88 -8.47 -10.37
C LEU A 156 5.11 -7.03 -9.91
N ILE A 157 4.17 -6.43 -9.17
CA ILE A 157 4.29 -5.04 -8.74
C ILE A 157 5.37 -4.89 -7.66
N ALA A 158 5.46 -5.83 -6.72
CA ALA A 158 6.50 -5.85 -5.70
C ALA A 158 7.90 -5.89 -6.35
N GLU A 159 8.10 -6.73 -7.36
CA GLU A 159 9.34 -6.81 -8.11
C GLU A 159 9.64 -5.51 -8.88
N MET A 160 8.64 -4.89 -9.52
CA MET A 160 8.85 -3.62 -10.23
C MET A 160 9.27 -2.50 -9.28
N TRP A 161 8.63 -2.42 -8.12
CA TRP A 161 8.95 -1.41 -7.13
C TRP A 161 10.35 -1.61 -6.53
N MET A 162 10.71 -2.85 -6.18
CA MET A 162 12.06 -3.16 -5.69
C MET A 162 13.15 -2.91 -6.75
N ARG A 163 12.84 -3.10 -8.05
CA ARG A 163 13.78 -2.76 -9.14
C ARG A 163 14.00 -1.25 -9.26
N ASP A 164 12.94 -0.47 -9.07
CA ASP A 164 13.01 0.99 -9.06
C ASP A 164 13.91 1.46 -7.91
N ILE A 165 13.69 0.93 -6.70
CA ILE A 165 14.53 1.20 -5.52
C ILE A 165 16.00 0.80 -5.76
N MET A 166 16.27 -0.39 -6.31
CA MET A 166 17.64 -0.83 -6.62
C MET A 166 18.30 -0.03 -7.75
N SER A 167 17.50 0.63 -8.59
CA SER A 167 18.02 1.47 -9.66
C SER A 167 18.45 2.85 -9.17
N ASP A 168 18.02 3.25 -7.97
CA ASP A 168 18.43 4.51 -7.34
C ASP A 168 19.88 4.41 -6.87
N GLU A 169 20.76 5.19 -7.49
CA GLU A 169 22.19 5.23 -7.15
C GLU A 169 22.46 5.79 -5.74
N THR A 170 21.48 6.47 -5.14
CA THR A 170 21.62 7.12 -3.83
C THR A 170 21.27 6.20 -2.66
N TYR A 171 20.62 5.08 -2.92
CA TYR A 171 20.16 4.16 -1.89
C TYR A 171 20.67 2.74 -2.15
N ARG A 172 21.23 2.11 -1.12
CA ARG A 172 21.65 0.72 -1.18
C ARG A 172 20.87 -0.07 -0.14
N LEU A 173 20.10 -1.04 -0.62
CA LEU A 173 19.41 -1.99 0.25
C LEU A 173 20.45 -2.77 1.08
N PRO A 174 20.27 -2.86 2.41
CA PRO A 174 21.15 -3.65 3.26
C PRO A 174 20.97 -5.16 2.97
N ASP A 175 21.89 -6.00 3.42
CA ASP A 175 21.76 -7.46 3.26
C ASP A 175 20.63 -8.03 4.14
N GLU A 176 20.36 -7.39 5.27
CA GLU A 176 19.25 -7.70 6.17
C GLU A 176 17.90 -7.21 5.63
N ILE A 177 16.81 -7.66 6.25
CA ILE A 177 15.47 -7.25 5.86
C ILE A 177 15.25 -5.76 6.12
N ALA A 178 14.89 -5.02 5.08
CA ALA A 178 14.60 -3.59 5.15
C ALA A 178 13.08 -3.34 5.13
N PRO A 179 12.61 -2.14 5.51
CA PRO A 179 11.20 -1.77 5.42
C PRO A 179 10.62 -1.92 4.00
N ASP A 180 11.43 -1.64 2.97
CA ASP A 180 11.03 -1.82 1.57
C ASP A 180 10.75 -3.30 1.25
N ASP A 181 11.58 -4.21 1.79
CA ASP A 181 11.35 -5.65 1.67
C ASP A 181 10.06 -6.05 2.38
N MET A 182 9.84 -5.59 3.61
CA MET A 182 8.63 -5.91 4.37
C MET A 182 7.35 -5.49 3.63
N ARG A 183 7.36 -4.32 3.00
CA ARG A 183 6.22 -3.87 2.19
C ARG A 183 6.04 -4.71 0.92
N ALA A 184 7.14 -5.06 0.23
CA ALA A 184 7.10 -5.94 -0.93
C ALA A 184 6.59 -7.35 -0.58
N LEU A 185 7.04 -7.93 0.54
CA LEU A 185 6.60 -9.23 1.06
C LEU A 185 5.13 -9.19 1.47
N THR A 186 4.70 -8.12 2.14
CA THR A 186 3.30 -7.90 2.52
C THR A 186 2.42 -7.88 1.28
N LEU A 187 2.82 -7.18 0.22
CA LEU A 187 2.09 -7.16 -1.03
C LEU A 187 1.98 -8.55 -1.67
N ILE A 188 3.07 -9.31 -1.70
CA ILE A 188 3.08 -10.68 -2.25
C ILE A 188 2.13 -11.59 -1.48
N LYS A 189 2.23 -11.61 -0.14
CA LYS A 189 1.38 -12.43 0.73
C LYS A 189 -0.08 -12.04 0.64
N TYR A 190 -0.36 -10.74 0.63
CA TYR A 190 -1.71 -10.23 0.45
C TYR A 190 -2.30 -10.69 -0.90
N ARG A 191 -1.51 -10.62 -1.99
CA ARG A 191 -1.95 -11.09 -3.31
C ARG A 191 -2.13 -12.61 -3.38
N GLU A 192 -1.30 -13.39 -2.70
CA GLU A 192 -1.48 -14.85 -2.61
C GLU A 192 -2.85 -15.21 -2.05
N VAL A 193 -3.23 -14.60 -0.92
CA VAL A 193 -4.54 -14.84 -0.30
C VAL A 193 -5.66 -14.27 -1.17
N LEU A 194 -5.45 -13.11 -1.78
CA LEU A 194 -6.44 -12.47 -2.66
C LEU A 194 -6.81 -13.36 -3.85
N LEU A 195 -5.82 -13.94 -4.53
CA LEU A 195 -6.04 -14.77 -5.71
C LEU A 195 -6.57 -16.17 -5.34
N ALA A 196 -6.19 -16.70 -4.17
CA ALA A 196 -6.66 -18.01 -3.70
C ALA A 196 -8.08 -17.97 -3.12
N ASP A 197 -8.32 -17.05 -2.18
CA ASP A 197 -9.48 -17.06 -1.28
C ASP A 197 -10.36 -15.80 -1.40
N GLY A 198 -9.90 -14.79 -2.15
CA GLY A 198 -10.64 -13.56 -2.42
C GLY A 198 -10.33 -12.40 -1.47
N GLN A 199 -10.95 -11.26 -1.77
CA GLN A 199 -10.66 -9.97 -1.12
C GLN A 199 -10.88 -9.99 0.40
N GLN A 200 -11.97 -10.59 0.87
CA GLN A 200 -12.28 -10.65 2.30
C GLN A 200 -11.23 -11.44 3.09
N ALA A 201 -10.75 -12.55 2.53
CA ALA A 201 -9.70 -13.34 3.15
C ALA A 201 -8.36 -12.60 3.16
N ALA A 202 -8.03 -11.89 2.08
CA ALA A 202 -6.84 -11.06 2.03
C ALA A 202 -6.89 -9.92 3.05
N ASP A 203 -8.04 -9.25 3.18
CA ASP A 203 -8.25 -8.17 4.13
C ASP A 203 -8.19 -8.63 5.60
N ALA A 204 -8.54 -9.87 5.87
CA ALA A 204 -8.45 -10.49 7.20
C ALA A 204 -7.12 -11.21 7.47
N SER A 205 -6.23 -11.29 6.46
CA SER A 205 -4.96 -12.02 6.60
C SER A 205 -4.08 -11.42 7.72
N PRO A 206 -3.23 -12.22 8.37
CA PRO A 206 -2.32 -11.74 9.41
C PRO A 206 -1.35 -10.66 8.90
N LEU A 207 -0.93 -9.77 9.81
CA LEU A 207 0.19 -8.86 9.57
C LEU A 207 1.52 -9.64 9.59
N LEU A 208 2.53 -9.15 8.87
CA LEU A 208 3.82 -9.84 8.73
C LEU A 208 4.92 -9.31 9.66
N GLY A 209 4.71 -8.15 10.30
CA GLY A 209 5.72 -7.52 11.17
C GLY A 209 5.95 -8.23 12.48
#